data_AF-A0A954KD47-F1
#
_entry.id   AF-A0A954KD47-F1
#
_cell.length_a   1.000
_cell.length_b   1.000
_cell.length_c   1.000
_cell.angle_alpha   90.00
_cell.angle_beta   90.00
_cell.angle_gamma   90.00
#
_symmetry.space_group_name_H-M   'P 1'
#
loop_
_entity.id
_entity.type
_entity.pdbx_description
1 polymer ?
#
loop_
_entity_poly.entity_id
_entity_poly.type
_entity_poly.pdbx_seq_one_letter_code
_entity_poly.pdbx_strand_id
1 'polypeptide(L)'
;MFGNVLIILLGAASLQVWAGFIRLWSKGQAVLQTAPRLPSPHLMLAWPAVAFYVTLLVVMQTQAALSQPDVTATITLRDVQAGCLDGAIVTMIALIFLSGMQRTPASEYGFDLAGLNRQLSEGTQAFLASLGPVFLLLLATSWLRTDENMHPFLKLLVDEPTPDTLGWILLAAVILAPVKEELLFRVVLQDGLARHIGAAPAISIVAVLFCAVHGFPDSLALLPLAVILGYLYHKRQSAISVITTHALFNLTNLALLLLDPQTND
;
A
#
# COMPACT_ATOMS: atom_id res chain seq x y z
N MET A 1 -22.38 -15.91 -2.53
CA MET A 1 -23.30 -14.85 -3.05
C MET A 1 -22.83 -13.44 -2.66
N PHE A 2 -22.43 -13.21 -1.41
CA PHE A 2 -21.99 -11.88 -0.93
C PHE A 2 -20.73 -11.33 -1.60
N GLY A 3 -19.71 -12.17 -1.86
CA GLY A 3 -18.49 -11.75 -2.56
C GLY A 3 -18.76 -11.16 -3.95
N ASN A 4 -19.59 -11.84 -4.76
CA ASN A 4 -19.96 -11.35 -6.10
C ASN A 4 -20.69 -10.01 -6.05
N VAL A 5 -21.58 -9.82 -5.08
CA VAL A 5 -22.29 -8.54 -4.89
C VAL A 5 -21.29 -7.44 -4.55
N LEU A 6 -20.33 -7.70 -3.65
CA LEU A 6 -19.29 -6.74 -3.29
C LEU A 6 -18.43 -6.34 -4.49
N ILE A 7 -17.99 -7.31 -5.31
CA ILE A 7 -17.22 -7.06 -6.53
C ILE A 7 -18.00 -6.16 -7.50
N ILE A 8 -19.30 -6.45 -7.72
CA ILE A 8 -20.14 -5.65 -8.62
C ILE A 8 -20.28 -4.21 -8.11
N LEU A 9 -20.55 -4.04 -6.82
CA LEU A 9 -20.70 -2.70 -6.21
C LEU A 9 -19.40 -1.89 -6.31
N LEU A 10 -18.27 -2.52 -5.98
CA LEU A 10 -16.96 -1.89 -6.06
C LEU A 10 -16.55 -1.56 -7.50
N GLY A 11 -16.84 -2.46 -8.45
CA GLY A 11 -16.64 -2.22 -9.87
C GLY A 11 -17.46 -1.04 -10.39
N ALA A 12 -18.75 -0.98 -10.03
CA ALA A 12 -19.61 0.15 -10.38
C ALA A 12 -19.11 1.47 -9.78
N ALA A 13 -18.68 1.47 -8.52
CA ALA A 13 -18.10 2.64 -7.86
C ALA A 13 -16.79 3.10 -8.53
N SER A 14 -15.91 2.17 -8.88
CA SER A 14 -14.68 2.45 -9.62
C SER A 14 -14.96 3.11 -10.98
N LEU A 15 -15.91 2.57 -11.75
CA LEU A 15 -16.34 3.14 -13.03
C LEU A 15 -16.93 4.54 -12.88
N GLN A 16 -17.71 4.80 -11.82
CA GLN A 16 -18.26 6.12 -11.55
C GLN A 16 -17.16 7.15 -11.25
N VAL A 17 -16.15 6.77 -10.46
CA VAL A 17 -14.99 7.63 -10.17
C VAL A 17 -14.22 7.95 -11.46
N TRP A 18 -13.93 6.94 -12.29
CA TRP A 18 -13.28 7.14 -13.58
C TRP A 18 -14.09 8.02 -14.54
N ALA A 19 -15.41 7.81 -14.62
CA ALA A 19 -16.28 8.67 -15.42
C ALA A 19 -16.24 10.13 -14.93
N GLY A 20 -16.18 10.35 -13.61
CA GLY A 20 -15.97 11.67 -13.02
C GLY A 20 -14.64 12.30 -13.46
N PHE A 21 -13.54 11.55 -13.36
CA PHE A 21 -12.21 12.01 -13.74
C PHE A 21 -12.12 12.35 -15.23
N ILE A 22 -12.68 11.51 -16.10
CA ILE A 22 -12.74 11.75 -17.55
C ILE A 22 -13.54 13.01 -17.85
N ARG A 23 -14.67 13.25 -17.17
CA ARG A 23 -15.47 14.47 -17.35
C ARG A 23 -14.74 15.74 -16.89
N LEU A 24 -13.96 15.67 -15.81
CA LEU A 24 -13.13 16.80 -15.36
C LEU A 24 -12.03 17.07 -16.40
N TRP A 25 -11.36 16.02 -16.83
CA TRP A 25 -10.29 16.12 -17.81
C TRP A 25 -10.77 16.66 -19.17
N SER A 26 -11.93 16.21 -19.66
CA SER A 26 -12.53 16.72 -20.89
C SER A 26 -12.90 18.20 -20.83
N LYS A 27 -13.04 18.76 -19.62
CA LYS A 27 -13.27 20.19 -19.36
C LYS A 27 -11.97 20.96 -19.10
N GLY A 28 -10.81 20.34 -19.24
CA GLY A 28 -9.51 20.93 -18.90
C GLY A 28 -9.30 21.15 -17.40
N GLN A 29 -10.12 20.54 -16.55
CA GLN A 29 -10.03 20.69 -15.10
C GLN A 29 -9.09 19.64 -14.51
N ALA A 30 -8.31 20.04 -13.51
CA ALA A 30 -7.44 19.11 -12.79
C ALA A 30 -8.27 18.14 -11.93
N VAL A 31 -7.98 16.84 -12.03
CA VAL A 31 -8.63 15.79 -11.22
C VAL A 31 -8.28 15.93 -9.74
N LEU A 32 -7.01 16.24 -9.45
CA LEU A 32 -6.53 16.55 -8.10
C LEU A 32 -5.86 17.92 -8.11
N GLN A 33 -6.24 18.76 -7.16
CA GLN A 33 -5.54 20.01 -6.92
C GLN A 33 -4.16 19.71 -6.32
N THR A 34 -3.15 20.46 -6.74
CA THR A 34 -1.78 20.30 -6.23
C THR A 34 -1.66 21.08 -4.93
N ALA A 35 -1.36 20.40 -3.83
CA ALA A 35 -1.02 21.03 -2.57
C ALA A 35 0.39 21.62 -2.62
N PRO A 36 0.66 22.74 -1.92
CA PRO A 36 2.02 23.27 -1.81
C PRO A 36 2.96 22.22 -1.21
N ARG A 37 4.13 22.03 -1.83
CA ARG A 37 5.20 21.22 -1.24
C ARG A 37 5.90 22.01 -0.16
N LEU A 38 5.89 21.51 1.06
CA LEU A 38 6.65 22.09 2.15
C LEU A 38 8.11 21.61 2.05
N PRO A 39 9.10 22.51 2.01
CA PRO A 39 10.50 22.11 1.95
C PRO A 39 10.92 21.48 3.28
N SER A 40 11.06 20.16 3.33
CA SER A 40 11.55 19.46 4.53
C SER A 40 12.99 18.94 4.31
N PRO A 41 14.04 19.70 4.66
CA PRO A 41 15.44 19.32 4.40
C PRO A 41 15.86 17.98 5.03
N HIS A 42 15.13 17.49 6.04
CA HIS A 42 15.45 16.25 6.76
C HIS A 42 15.10 14.97 5.99
N LEU A 43 14.05 14.98 5.16
CA LEU A 43 13.76 13.86 4.25
C LEU A 43 14.93 13.63 3.28
N MET A 44 15.73 14.67 3.00
CA MET A 44 16.92 14.57 2.16
C MET A 44 18.06 13.76 2.80
N LEU A 45 18.11 13.66 4.13
CA LEU A 45 19.16 12.92 4.83
C LEU A 45 18.80 11.44 5.05
N ALA A 46 17.50 11.13 5.17
CA ALA A 46 17.03 9.78 5.48
C ALA A 46 16.85 8.89 4.23
N TRP A 47 16.54 9.48 3.06
CA TRP A 47 16.23 8.68 1.86
C TRP A 47 17.34 7.74 1.38
N PRO A 48 18.65 8.03 1.51
CA PRO A 48 19.69 7.08 1.07
C PRO A 48 19.71 5.81 1.93
N ALA A 49 19.53 5.95 3.25
CA ALA A 49 19.45 4.82 4.16
C ALA A 49 18.20 3.98 3.91
N VAL A 50 17.05 4.63 3.65
CA VAL A 50 15.82 3.95 3.25
C VAL A 50 15.98 3.26 1.89
N ALA A 51 16.62 3.90 0.91
CA ALA A 51 16.87 3.30 -0.40
C ALA A 51 17.74 2.05 -0.28
N PHE A 52 18.78 2.08 0.56
CA PHE A 52 19.61 0.93 0.85
C PHE A 52 18.79 -0.20 1.50
N TYR A 53 18.01 0.11 2.53
CA TYR A 53 17.13 -0.87 3.20
C TYR A 53 16.12 -1.51 2.23
N VAL A 54 15.43 -0.71 1.42
CA VAL A 54 14.48 -1.20 0.41
C VAL A 54 15.20 -2.07 -0.63
N THR A 55 16.40 -1.69 -1.04
CA THR A 55 17.20 -2.51 -1.97
C THR A 55 17.54 -3.86 -1.35
N LEU A 56 17.91 -3.91 -0.07
CA LEU A 56 18.14 -5.17 0.65
C LEU A 56 16.86 -6.03 0.69
N LEU A 57 15.70 -5.44 0.97
CA LEU A 57 14.43 -6.16 0.94
C LEU A 57 14.13 -6.76 -0.44
N VAL A 58 14.37 -6.01 -1.51
CA VAL A 58 14.21 -6.51 -2.89
C VAL A 58 15.17 -7.66 -3.17
N VAL A 59 16.43 -7.56 -2.75
CA VAL A 59 17.41 -8.64 -2.91
C VAL A 59 16.98 -9.89 -2.16
N MET A 60 16.54 -9.76 -0.91
CA MET A 60 16.04 -10.87 -0.09
C MET A 60 14.82 -11.52 -0.72
N GLN A 61 13.85 -10.72 -1.19
CA GLN A 61 12.64 -11.23 -1.84
C GLN A 61 12.95 -11.94 -3.17
N THR A 62 13.89 -11.41 -3.95
CA THR A 62 14.34 -12.03 -5.20
C THR A 62 15.08 -13.34 -4.93
N GLN A 63 15.97 -13.38 -3.93
CA GLN A 63 16.64 -14.60 -3.52
C GLN A 63 15.67 -15.67 -3.03
N ALA A 64 14.66 -15.28 -2.24
CA ALA A 64 13.61 -16.17 -1.78
C ALA A 64 12.79 -16.75 -2.95
N ALA A 65 12.47 -15.93 -3.96
CA ALA A 65 11.75 -16.39 -5.16
C ALA A 65 12.58 -17.31 -6.06
N LEU A 66 13.91 -17.16 -6.09
CA LEU A 66 14.83 -18.02 -6.85
C LEU A 66 15.20 -19.31 -6.11
N SER A 67 15.11 -19.29 -4.78
CA SER A 67 15.29 -20.48 -3.95
C SER A 67 14.03 -21.33 -4.01
N GLN A 68 14.15 -22.66 -3.97
CA GLN A 68 12.94 -23.49 -3.87
C GLN A 68 12.20 -23.13 -2.57
N PRO A 69 10.89 -22.84 -2.63
CA PRO A 69 10.13 -22.48 -1.45
C PRO A 69 10.23 -23.61 -0.44
N ASP A 70 10.59 -23.29 0.80
CA ASP A 70 10.41 -24.21 1.90
C ASP A 70 8.90 -24.31 2.16
N VAL A 71 8.25 -25.25 1.45
CA VAL A 71 6.79 -25.45 1.46
C VAL A 71 6.26 -25.77 2.86
N THR A 72 7.16 -26.05 3.82
CA THR A 72 6.84 -26.39 5.20
C THR A 72 6.81 -25.20 6.16
N ALA A 73 7.35 -24.03 5.77
CA ALA A 73 7.34 -22.84 6.60
C ALA A 73 5.91 -22.28 6.72
N THR A 74 5.24 -22.60 7.83
CA THR A 74 3.93 -22.07 8.20
C THR A 74 4.14 -20.85 9.09
N ILE A 75 3.51 -19.72 8.74
CA ILE A 75 3.49 -18.56 9.62
C ILE A 75 2.53 -18.87 10.76
N THR A 76 2.98 -18.75 11.99
CA THR A 76 2.13 -18.94 13.18
C THR A 76 1.50 -17.62 13.62
N LEU A 77 0.46 -17.67 14.45
CA LEU A 77 -0.10 -16.48 15.09
C LEU A 77 0.96 -15.69 15.90
N ARG A 78 1.91 -16.39 16.54
CA ARG A 78 3.00 -15.75 17.29
C ARG A 78 3.93 -14.95 16.37
N ASP A 79 4.19 -15.45 15.18
CA ASP A 79 5.01 -14.73 14.19
C ASP A 79 4.30 -13.45 13.73
N VAL A 80 2.98 -13.49 13.54
CA VAL A 80 2.18 -12.30 13.22
C VAL A 80 2.20 -11.29 14.37
N GLN A 81 2.04 -11.74 15.61
CA GLN A 81 2.08 -10.89 16.80
C GLN A 81 3.46 -10.23 16.97
N ALA A 82 4.54 -11.00 16.84
CA ALA A 82 5.91 -10.50 16.88
C ALA A 82 6.16 -9.48 15.76
N GLY A 83 5.75 -9.81 14.53
CA GLY A 83 5.85 -8.89 13.38
C GLY A 83 5.05 -7.59 13.58
N CYS A 84 3.89 -7.64 14.23
CA CYS A 84 3.14 -6.44 14.60
C CYS A 84 3.90 -5.57 15.60
N LEU A 85 4.47 -6.18 16.63
CA LEU A 85 5.25 -5.46 17.65
C LEU A 85 6.49 -4.82 17.05
N ASP A 86 7.27 -5.59 16.28
CA ASP A 86 8.47 -5.11 15.59
C ASP A 86 8.12 -3.99 14.60
N GLY A 87 7.06 -4.18 13.81
CA GLY A 87 6.56 -3.17 12.88
C GLY A 87 6.16 -1.86 13.57
N ALA A 88 5.48 -1.95 14.71
CA ALA A 88 5.08 -0.79 15.51
C ALA A 88 6.30 -0.07 16.10
N ILE A 89 7.27 -0.81 16.65
CA ILE A 89 8.51 -0.26 17.20
C ILE A 89 9.31 0.45 16.12
N VAL A 90 9.53 -0.20 14.97
CA VAL A 90 10.28 0.39 13.84
C VAL A 90 9.59 1.64 13.32
N THR A 91 8.26 1.62 13.18
CA THR A 91 7.48 2.79 12.75
C THR A 91 7.59 3.92 13.76
N MET A 92 7.48 3.62 15.05
CA MET A 92 7.63 4.60 16.13
C MET A 92 9.02 5.22 16.13
N ILE A 93 10.09 4.42 16.01
CA ILE A 93 11.47 4.91 15.93
C ILE A 93 11.65 5.79 14.69
N ALA A 94 11.11 5.38 13.54
CA ALA A 94 11.17 6.19 12.31
C ALA A 94 10.46 7.54 12.50
N LEU A 95 9.28 7.57 13.10
CA LEU A 95 8.55 8.81 13.40
C LEU A 95 9.29 9.69 14.43
N ILE A 96 9.89 9.09 15.47
CA ILE A 96 10.72 9.81 16.45
C ILE A 96 11.97 10.38 15.79
N PHE A 97 12.63 9.63 14.91
CA PHE A 97 13.80 10.10 14.19
C PHE A 97 13.44 11.25 13.24
N LEU A 98 12.35 11.11 12.48
CA LEU A 98 11.83 12.15 11.60
C LEU A 98 11.45 13.42 12.40
N SER A 99 10.80 13.27 13.56
CA SER A 99 10.38 14.40 14.41
C SER A 99 11.48 14.98 15.32
N GLY A 100 12.49 14.18 15.67
CA GLY A 100 13.55 14.51 16.62
C GLY A 100 14.73 15.25 15.99
N MET A 101 14.90 15.19 14.66
CA MET A 101 15.96 15.93 13.97
C MET A 101 15.73 17.45 13.91
N GLN A 102 14.50 17.93 14.15
CA GLN A 102 14.12 19.31 14.46
C GLN A 102 12.60 19.40 14.63
N ARG A 103 12.10 20.39 15.39
CA ARG A 103 10.67 20.66 15.74
C ARG A 103 9.75 20.90 14.52
N THR A 104 9.71 19.94 13.61
CA THR A 104 8.99 20.01 12.34
C THR A 104 7.57 19.49 12.58
N PRO A 105 6.53 20.27 12.27
CA PRO A 105 5.15 19.86 12.51
C PRO A 105 4.78 18.64 11.66
N ALA A 106 3.95 17.75 12.22
CA ALA A 106 3.52 16.50 11.56
C ALA A 106 2.84 16.73 10.19
N SER A 107 2.26 17.92 9.99
CA SER A 107 1.67 18.35 8.71
C SER A 107 2.67 18.37 7.55
N GLU A 108 3.97 18.57 7.81
CA GLU A 108 5.02 18.52 6.77
C GLU A 108 5.27 17.10 6.24
N TYR A 109 4.93 16.08 7.02
CA TYR A 109 4.94 14.68 6.59
C TYR A 109 3.59 14.24 6.01
N GLY A 110 2.64 15.18 5.86
CA GLY A 110 1.32 14.93 5.32
C GLY A 110 0.30 14.43 6.34
N PHE A 111 0.49 14.71 7.63
CA PHE A 111 -0.52 14.52 8.68
C PHE A 111 -1.21 15.84 9.03
N ASP A 112 -2.24 16.20 8.27
CA ASP A 112 -3.05 17.39 8.51
C ASP A 112 -4.37 17.02 9.22
N LEU A 113 -4.44 17.13 10.55
CA LEU A 113 -5.68 16.78 11.27
C LEU A 113 -6.84 17.74 10.99
N ALA A 114 -6.57 18.99 10.60
CA ALA A 114 -7.62 19.95 10.27
C ALA A 114 -8.32 19.59 8.94
N GLY A 115 -7.58 18.99 8.00
CA GLY A 115 -8.07 18.50 6.72
C GLY A 115 -8.44 17.02 6.68
N LEU A 116 -8.73 16.38 7.83
CA LEU A 116 -8.90 14.91 7.90
C LEU A 116 -9.95 14.38 6.93
N ASN A 117 -11.18 14.93 6.94
CA ASN A 117 -12.27 14.48 6.07
C ASN A 117 -11.91 14.55 4.58
N ARG A 118 -11.21 15.62 4.19
CA ARG A 118 -10.73 15.82 2.83
C ARG A 118 -9.71 14.74 2.45
N GLN A 119 -8.74 14.47 3.32
CA GLN A 119 -7.71 13.46 3.06
C GLN A 119 -8.27 12.04 3.00
N LEU A 120 -9.23 11.71 3.86
CA LEU A 120 -9.95 10.43 3.84
C LEU A 120 -10.77 10.28 2.55
N SER A 121 -11.46 11.34 2.12
CA SER A 121 -12.21 11.34 0.86
C SER A 121 -11.29 11.13 -0.35
N GLU A 122 -10.16 11.83 -0.39
CA GLU A 122 -9.14 11.69 -1.45
C GLU A 122 -8.55 10.28 -1.48
N GLY A 123 -8.25 9.71 -0.32
CA GLY A 123 -7.78 8.34 -0.21
C GLY A 123 -8.82 7.33 -0.68
N THR A 124 -10.09 7.54 -0.33
CA THR A 124 -11.20 6.67 -0.77
C THR A 124 -11.39 6.74 -2.29
N GLN A 125 -11.35 7.93 -2.89
CA GLN A 125 -11.45 8.10 -4.34
C GLN A 125 -10.28 7.44 -5.08
N ALA A 126 -9.05 7.58 -4.55
CA ALA A 126 -7.88 6.93 -5.12
C ALA A 126 -7.94 5.40 -5.00
N PHE A 127 -8.46 4.88 -3.88
CA PHE A 127 -8.75 3.46 -3.70
C PHE A 127 -9.74 2.97 -4.77
N LEU A 128 -10.89 3.63 -4.92
CA LEU A 128 -11.87 3.24 -5.93
C LEU A 128 -11.29 3.33 -7.35
N ALA A 129 -10.48 4.35 -7.64
CA ALA A 129 -9.81 4.47 -8.93
C ALA A 129 -8.79 3.36 -9.19
N SER A 130 -8.13 2.81 -8.16
CA SER A 130 -7.13 1.76 -8.32
C SER A 130 -7.73 0.40 -8.65
N LEU A 131 -8.96 0.13 -8.19
CA LEU A 131 -9.62 -1.18 -8.37
C LEU A 131 -9.67 -1.63 -9.84
N GLY A 132 -10.05 -0.76 -10.78
CA GLY A 132 -10.19 -1.13 -12.19
C GLY A 132 -8.86 -1.56 -12.83
N PRO A 133 -7.83 -0.70 -12.84
CA PRO A 133 -6.51 -1.04 -13.36
C PRO A 133 -5.87 -2.25 -12.67
N VAL A 134 -6.00 -2.37 -11.34
CA VAL A 134 -5.49 -3.53 -10.60
C VAL A 134 -6.22 -4.80 -11.03
N PHE A 135 -7.56 -4.77 -11.11
CA PHE A 135 -8.34 -5.91 -11.55
C PHE A 135 -7.98 -6.37 -12.98
N LEU A 136 -7.73 -5.43 -13.89
CA LEU A 136 -7.27 -5.75 -15.24
C LEU A 136 -5.92 -6.45 -15.25
N LEU A 137 -4.94 -6.00 -14.46
CA LEU A 137 -3.65 -6.68 -14.36
C LEU A 137 -3.75 -8.01 -13.62
N LEU A 138 -4.63 -8.11 -12.62
CA LEU A 138 -4.93 -9.36 -11.95
C LEU A 138 -5.47 -10.39 -12.94
N LEU A 139 -6.41 -10.02 -13.81
CA LEU A 139 -6.91 -10.88 -14.89
C LEU A 139 -5.83 -11.23 -15.91
N ALA A 140 -5.01 -10.27 -16.33
CA ALA A 140 -3.94 -10.50 -17.31
C ALA A 140 -2.83 -11.43 -16.78
N THR A 141 -2.68 -11.52 -15.45
CA THR A 141 -1.67 -12.34 -14.78
C THR A 141 -2.28 -13.53 -14.03
N SER A 142 -3.58 -13.81 -14.18
CA SER A 142 -4.28 -14.85 -13.41
C SER A 142 -3.72 -16.24 -13.67
N TRP A 143 -3.26 -16.51 -14.90
CA TRP A 143 -2.62 -17.75 -15.32
C TRP A 143 -1.27 -18.05 -14.64
N LEU A 144 -0.70 -17.08 -13.90
CA LEU A 144 0.52 -17.26 -13.11
C LEU A 144 0.25 -17.72 -11.67
N ARG A 145 -1.02 -17.72 -11.23
CA ARG A 145 -1.38 -18.04 -9.85
C ARG A 145 -1.69 -19.52 -9.70
N THR A 146 -1.10 -20.13 -8.67
CA THR A 146 -1.25 -21.55 -8.29
C THR A 146 -1.49 -21.62 -6.79
N ASP A 147 -2.00 -22.75 -6.29
CA ASP A 147 -2.28 -22.95 -4.86
C ASP A 147 -1.01 -22.85 -3.98
N GLU A 148 0.16 -23.11 -4.56
CA GLU A 148 1.46 -22.94 -3.90
C GLU A 148 1.80 -21.47 -3.59
N ASN A 149 1.16 -20.54 -4.30
CA ASN A 149 1.37 -19.10 -4.14
C ASN A 149 0.28 -18.44 -3.26
N MET A 150 -0.46 -19.23 -2.47
CA MET A 150 -1.44 -18.70 -1.53
C MET A 150 -0.78 -17.74 -0.52
N HIS A 151 -1.45 -16.62 -0.28
CA HIS A 151 -0.95 -15.60 0.64
C HIS A 151 -0.77 -16.19 2.06
N PRO A 152 0.36 -15.98 2.75
CA PRO A 152 0.62 -16.62 4.04
C PRO A 152 -0.44 -16.36 5.13
N PHE A 153 -1.04 -15.16 5.16
CA PHE A 153 -2.17 -14.87 6.06
C PHE A 153 -3.43 -15.68 5.75
N LEU A 154 -3.67 -16.02 4.48
CA LEU A 154 -4.77 -16.91 4.12
C LEU A 154 -4.51 -18.31 4.67
N LYS A 155 -3.29 -18.83 4.50
CA LYS A 155 -2.90 -20.14 5.03
C LYS A 155 -3.10 -20.20 6.55
N LEU A 156 -2.64 -19.18 7.28
CA LEU A 156 -2.87 -19.07 8.73
C LEU A 156 -4.36 -18.96 9.09
N LEU A 157 -5.18 -18.24 8.31
CA LEU A 157 -6.63 -18.17 8.56
C LEU A 157 -7.34 -19.51 8.33
N VAL A 158 -6.87 -20.29 7.35
CA VAL A 158 -7.40 -21.64 7.09
C VAL A 158 -6.96 -22.60 8.20
N ASP A 159 -5.69 -22.52 8.61
CA ASP A 159 -5.12 -23.41 9.64
C ASP A 159 -5.64 -23.07 11.05
N GLU A 160 -5.85 -21.79 11.37
CA GLU A 160 -6.30 -21.27 12.68
C GLU A 160 -7.43 -20.20 12.54
N PRO A 161 -8.66 -20.59 12.17
CA PRO A 161 -9.78 -19.67 11.89
C PRO A 161 -10.42 -19.10 13.18
N THR A 162 -9.63 -18.40 14.01
CA THR A 162 -10.12 -17.79 15.25
C THR A 162 -10.34 -16.28 15.11
N PRO A 163 -11.27 -15.68 15.88
CA PRO A 163 -11.41 -14.23 15.93
C PRO A 163 -10.14 -13.48 16.35
N ASP A 164 -9.29 -14.10 17.18
CA ASP A 164 -8.00 -13.52 17.59
C ASP A 164 -7.02 -13.49 16.40
N THR A 165 -6.88 -14.61 15.67
CA THR A 165 -6.08 -14.68 14.44
C THR A 165 -6.51 -13.62 13.43
N LEU A 166 -7.82 -13.51 13.17
CA LEU A 166 -8.37 -12.51 12.27
C LEU A 166 -8.09 -11.08 12.77
N GLY A 167 -8.22 -10.82 14.07
CA GLY A 167 -7.93 -9.53 14.68
C GLY A 167 -6.47 -9.09 14.46
N TRP A 168 -5.52 -10.00 14.67
CA TRP A 168 -4.09 -9.74 14.45
C TRP A 168 -3.76 -9.53 12.98
N ILE A 169 -4.34 -10.32 12.07
CA ILE A 169 -4.15 -10.14 10.63
C ILE A 169 -4.73 -8.80 10.16
N LEU A 170 -5.90 -8.40 10.65
CA LEU A 170 -6.48 -7.09 10.36
C LEU A 170 -5.55 -5.96 10.84
N LEU A 171 -5.04 -6.04 12.07
CA LEU A 171 -4.11 -5.05 12.60
C LEU A 171 -2.83 -4.99 11.75
N ALA A 172 -2.25 -6.14 11.41
CA ALA A 172 -1.04 -6.24 10.62
C ALA A 172 -1.22 -5.67 9.20
N ALA A 173 -2.20 -6.20 8.46
CA ALA A 173 -2.34 -5.97 7.02
C ALA A 173 -3.09 -4.68 6.68
N VAL A 174 -4.03 -4.24 7.52
CA VAL A 174 -4.90 -3.09 7.21
C VAL A 174 -4.42 -1.81 7.90
N ILE A 175 -3.69 -1.91 9.00
CA ILE A 175 -3.25 -0.75 9.78
C ILE A 175 -1.73 -0.61 9.73
N LEU A 176 -0.98 -1.56 10.31
CA LEU A 176 0.45 -1.41 10.51
C LEU A 176 1.24 -1.42 9.19
N ALA A 177 0.95 -2.36 8.29
CA ALA A 177 1.62 -2.43 6.99
C ALA A 177 1.40 -1.17 6.15
N PRO A 178 0.16 -0.68 5.91
CA PRO A 178 -0.07 0.57 5.17
C PRO A 178 0.62 1.78 5.79
N VAL A 179 0.59 1.94 7.12
CA VAL A 179 1.27 3.06 7.79
C VAL A 179 2.78 2.99 7.57
N LYS A 180 3.40 1.84 7.87
CA LYS A 180 4.84 1.62 7.72
C LYS A 180 5.28 1.83 6.28
N GLU A 181 4.59 1.22 5.33
CA GLU A 181 4.99 1.21 3.93
C GLU A 181 4.80 2.56 3.27
N GLU A 182 3.68 3.26 3.49
CA GLU A 182 3.51 4.57 2.86
C GLU A 182 4.45 5.63 3.45
N LEU A 183 4.81 5.53 4.74
CA LEU A 183 5.86 6.36 5.32
C LEU A 183 7.23 6.08 4.68
N LEU A 184 7.59 4.81 4.54
CA LEU A 184 8.87 4.39 3.96
C LEU A 184 8.97 4.77 2.48
N PHE A 185 7.99 4.35 1.68
CA PHE A 185 8.01 4.48 0.23
C PHE A 185 7.61 5.88 -0.23
N ARG A 186 6.54 6.50 0.30
CA ARG A 186 6.08 7.81 -0.21
C ARG A 186 6.75 8.97 0.50
N VAL A 187 6.65 8.97 1.83
CA VAL A 187 7.10 10.13 2.61
C VAL A 187 8.60 10.26 2.55
N VAL A 188 9.36 9.18 2.77
CA VAL A 188 10.82 9.25 2.78
C VAL A 188 11.43 9.00 1.41
N LEU A 189 11.23 7.82 0.82
CA LEU A 189 11.95 7.41 -0.39
C LEU A 189 11.54 8.23 -1.63
N GLN A 190 10.24 8.28 -1.93
CA GLN A 190 9.75 8.97 -3.13
C GLN A 190 9.94 10.47 -3.03
N ASP A 191 9.63 11.11 -1.89
CA ASP A 191 9.83 12.55 -1.77
C ASP A 191 11.31 12.93 -1.85
N GLY A 192 12.18 12.17 -1.19
CA GLY A 192 13.64 12.35 -1.27
C GLY A 192 14.14 12.24 -2.71
N LEU A 193 13.79 11.15 -3.39
CA LEU A 193 14.20 10.92 -4.78
C LEU A 193 13.65 11.97 -5.75
N ALA A 194 12.37 12.36 -5.59
CA ALA A 194 11.71 13.33 -6.46
C ALA A 194 12.35 14.72 -6.45
N ARG A 195 13.09 15.06 -5.39
CA ARG A 195 13.84 16.33 -5.31
C ARG A 195 15.12 16.32 -6.14
N HIS A 196 15.67 15.14 -6.45
CA HIS A 196 16.89 15.00 -7.24
C HIS A 196 16.61 14.77 -8.72
N ILE A 197 15.61 13.94 -9.04
CA ILE A 197 15.36 13.51 -10.43
C ILE A 197 13.98 13.92 -10.95
N GLY A 198 13.18 14.62 -10.15
CA GLY A 198 11.81 15.02 -10.50
C GLY A 198 10.77 13.96 -10.15
N ALA A 199 9.49 14.37 -10.18
CA ALA A 199 8.40 13.57 -9.65
C ALA A 199 8.07 12.32 -10.47
N ALA A 200 7.97 12.44 -11.79
CA ALA A 200 7.60 11.32 -12.67
C ALA A 200 8.56 10.12 -12.53
N PRO A 201 9.90 10.28 -12.71
CA PRO A 201 10.81 9.14 -12.58
C PRO A 201 10.87 8.60 -11.14
N ALA A 202 10.76 9.47 -10.12
CA ALA A 202 10.70 9.00 -8.73
C ALA A 202 9.45 8.14 -8.45
N ILE A 203 8.27 8.54 -8.94
CA ILE A 203 7.05 7.73 -8.82
C ILE A 203 7.24 6.39 -9.50
N SER A 204 7.77 6.35 -10.72
CA SER A 204 7.99 5.11 -11.46
C SER A 204 8.96 4.17 -10.74
N ILE A 205 10.11 4.67 -10.30
CA ILE A 205 11.13 3.87 -9.60
C ILE A 205 10.56 3.32 -8.28
N VAL A 206 9.94 4.16 -7.47
CA VAL A 206 9.42 3.74 -6.17
C VAL A 206 8.21 2.82 -6.33
N ALA A 207 7.39 2.97 -7.37
CA ALA A 207 6.32 2.02 -7.66
C ALA A 207 6.86 0.62 -7.99
N VAL A 208 7.93 0.54 -8.80
CA VAL A 208 8.59 -0.74 -9.10
C VAL A 208 9.23 -1.35 -7.86
N LEU A 209 9.94 -0.56 -7.04
CA LEU A 209 10.53 -1.05 -5.79
C LEU A 209 9.46 -1.53 -4.80
N PHE A 210 8.36 -0.80 -4.67
CA PHE A 210 7.21 -1.20 -3.86
C PHE A 210 6.69 -2.56 -4.34
N CYS A 211 6.44 -2.75 -5.63
CA CYS A 211 6.03 -4.04 -6.17
C CYS A 211 7.06 -5.15 -5.93
N ALA A 212 8.36 -4.86 -6.08
CA ALA A 212 9.42 -5.86 -6.00
C ALA A 212 9.65 -6.40 -4.58
N VAL A 213 9.27 -5.67 -3.53
CA VAL A 213 9.27 -6.21 -2.15
C VAL A 213 8.04 -7.07 -1.85
N HIS A 214 7.08 -7.16 -2.78
CA HIS A 214 5.94 -8.07 -2.67
C HIS A 214 6.23 -9.37 -3.43
N GLY A 215 5.63 -10.46 -2.98
CA GLY A 215 5.77 -11.77 -3.60
C GLY A 215 5.27 -11.81 -5.04
N PHE A 216 5.91 -12.63 -5.87
CA PHE A 216 5.44 -12.95 -7.22
C PHE A 216 4.34 -14.04 -7.15
N PRO A 217 3.25 -13.97 -7.95
CA PRO A 217 2.99 -13.02 -9.04
C PRO A 217 2.22 -11.74 -8.64
N ASP A 218 1.88 -11.57 -7.36
CA ASP A 218 1.07 -10.44 -6.89
C ASP A 218 1.73 -9.08 -7.09
N SER A 219 3.06 -9.03 -7.01
CA SER A 219 3.88 -7.86 -7.35
C SER A 219 3.49 -7.20 -8.68
N LEU A 220 3.10 -7.98 -9.70
CA LEU A 220 2.69 -7.46 -11.01
C LEU A 220 1.34 -6.71 -10.94
N ALA A 221 0.37 -7.27 -10.24
CA ALA A 221 -0.98 -6.70 -10.13
C ALA A 221 -1.00 -5.43 -9.27
N LEU A 222 -0.02 -5.24 -8.39
CA LEU A 222 0.10 -4.08 -7.50
C LEU A 222 0.64 -2.81 -8.18
N LEU A 223 1.22 -2.91 -9.38
CA LEU A 223 1.84 -1.76 -10.05
C LEU A 223 0.91 -0.55 -10.23
N PRO A 224 -0.37 -0.71 -10.65
CA PRO A 224 -1.28 0.42 -10.80
C PRO A 224 -1.60 1.08 -9.46
N LEU A 225 -1.76 0.30 -8.38
CA LEU A 225 -1.94 0.82 -7.03
C LEU A 225 -0.71 1.65 -6.62
N ALA A 226 0.49 1.11 -6.80
CA ALA A 226 1.73 1.77 -6.42
C ALA A 226 1.94 3.11 -7.16
N VAL A 227 1.59 3.15 -8.45
CA VAL A 227 1.61 4.39 -9.25
C VAL A 227 0.56 5.40 -8.75
N ILE A 228 -0.66 4.95 -8.46
CA ILE A 228 -1.75 5.82 -7.95
C ILE A 228 -1.37 6.41 -6.59
N LEU A 229 -0.82 5.62 -5.67
CA LEU A 229 -0.32 6.08 -4.38
C LEU A 229 0.78 7.13 -4.57
N GLY A 230 1.74 6.86 -5.45
CA GLY A 230 2.82 7.78 -5.77
C GLY A 230 2.33 9.11 -6.34
N TYR A 231 1.38 9.06 -7.29
CA TYR A 231 0.75 10.24 -7.86
C TYR A 231 -0.06 11.03 -6.83
N LEU A 232 -0.88 10.34 -6.02
CA LEU A 232 -1.68 10.94 -4.97
C LEU A 232 -0.81 11.68 -3.96
N TYR A 233 0.25 11.04 -3.47
CA TYR A 233 1.19 11.67 -2.54
C TYR A 233 1.92 12.86 -3.18
N HIS A 234 2.34 12.73 -4.43
CA HIS A 234 2.99 13.84 -5.14
C HIS A 234 2.05 15.06 -5.27
N LYS A 235 0.76 14.84 -5.57
CA LYS A 235 -0.22 15.91 -5.72
C LYS A 235 -0.68 16.49 -4.39
N ARG A 236 -0.86 15.67 -3.36
CA ARG A 236 -1.53 16.09 -2.11
C ARG A 236 -0.61 16.25 -0.92
N GLN A 237 0.60 15.70 -0.98
CA GLN A 237 1.55 15.65 0.14
C GLN A 237 0.85 15.22 1.44
N SER A 238 0.04 14.15 1.33
CA SER A 238 -0.84 13.67 2.39
C SER A 238 -0.54 12.21 2.64
N ALA A 239 0.05 11.90 3.80
CA ALA A 239 0.27 10.54 4.28
C ALA A 239 -1.09 9.87 4.58
N ILE A 240 -2.02 10.62 5.17
CA ILE A 240 -3.36 10.10 5.51
C ILE A 240 -4.07 9.58 4.26
N SER A 241 -4.01 10.30 3.14
CA SER A 241 -4.68 9.89 1.89
C SER A 241 -4.09 8.60 1.31
N VAL A 242 -2.76 8.46 1.28
CA VAL A 242 -2.13 7.23 0.77
C VAL A 242 -2.30 6.05 1.71
N ILE A 243 -2.20 6.27 3.04
CA ILE A 243 -2.46 5.24 4.05
C ILE A 243 -3.91 4.75 3.93
N THR A 244 -4.87 5.68 3.77
CA THR A 244 -6.29 5.32 3.58
C THR A 244 -6.50 4.51 2.30
N THR A 245 -5.87 4.93 1.20
CA THR A 245 -5.96 4.23 -0.10
C THR A 245 -5.48 2.79 0.04
N HIS A 246 -4.31 2.60 0.65
CA HIS A 246 -3.67 1.31 0.82
C HIS A 246 -4.43 0.44 1.85
N ALA A 247 -4.84 1.00 2.98
CA ALA A 247 -5.63 0.28 3.99
C ALA A 247 -6.97 -0.23 3.43
N LEU A 248 -7.70 0.59 2.68
CA LEU A 248 -8.95 0.18 2.03
C LEU A 248 -8.72 -0.91 0.99
N PHE A 249 -7.61 -0.83 0.23
CA PHE A 249 -7.23 -1.87 -0.72
C PHE A 249 -6.97 -3.21 -0.01
N ASN A 250 -6.16 -3.21 1.04
CA ASN A 250 -5.85 -4.42 1.81
C ASN A 250 -7.10 -4.99 2.50
N LEU A 251 -7.91 -4.13 3.12
CA LEU A 251 -9.18 -4.52 3.74
C LEU A 251 -10.13 -5.17 2.72
N THR A 252 -10.22 -4.60 1.51
CA THR A 252 -11.09 -5.14 0.45
C THR A 252 -10.61 -6.51 0.00
N ASN A 253 -9.31 -6.70 -0.21
CA ASN A 253 -8.77 -8.01 -0.59
C ASN A 253 -9.01 -9.06 0.50
N LEU A 254 -8.78 -8.71 1.77
CA LEU A 254 -9.04 -9.61 2.90
C LEU A 254 -10.55 -9.92 3.04
N ALA A 255 -11.42 -8.93 2.85
CA ALA A 255 -12.86 -9.14 2.89
C ALA A 255 -13.34 -10.03 1.74
N LEU A 256 -12.85 -9.82 0.51
CA LEU A 256 -13.18 -10.66 -0.63
C LEU A 256 -12.73 -12.09 -0.42
N LEU A 257 -11.55 -12.27 0.17
CA LEU A 257 -11.02 -13.57 0.51
C LEU A 257 -11.88 -14.33 1.52
N LEU A 258 -12.30 -13.67 2.60
CA LEU A 258 -13.19 -14.26 3.63
C LEU A 258 -14.61 -14.55 3.10
N LEU A 259 -15.01 -13.88 2.02
CA LEU A 259 -16.31 -14.06 1.37
C LEU A 259 -16.27 -15.08 0.22
N ASP A 260 -15.09 -15.63 -0.09
CA ASP A 260 -14.91 -16.65 -1.13
C ASP A 260 -15.54 -17.97 -0.67
N PRO A 261 -16.46 -18.56 -1.46
CA PRO A 261 -17.06 -19.87 -1.16
C PRO A 261 -16.05 -20.97 -0.81
N GLN A 262 -14.85 -20.98 -1.41
CA GLN A 262 -13.86 -22.04 -1.15
C GLN A 262 -13.23 -21.99 0.26
N THR A 263 -13.41 -20.90 1.00
CA THR A 263 -12.96 -20.77 2.39
C THR A 263 -14.02 -21.22 3.41
N ASN A 264 -15.22 -21.60 2.95
CA ASN A 264 -16.38 -21.91 3.80
C ASN A 264 -16.83 -23.38 3.74
N ASP A 265 -16.03 -24.25 3.12
CA ASP A 265 -16.21 -25.72 3.10
C ASP A 265 -15.13 -26.41 3.96
#